data_AF-A0A964D6C0-F1
#
_entry.id   AF-A0A964D6C0-F1
#
_cell.length_a   1.000
_cell.length_b   1.000
_cell.length_c   1.000
_cell.angle_alpha   90.00
_cell.angle_beta   90.00
_cell.angle_gamma   90.00
#
_symmetry.space_group_name_H-M   'P 1'
#
loop_
_entity.id
_entity.type
_entity.pdbx_description
1 polymer ?
#
loop_
_entity_poly.entity_id
_entity_poly.type
_entity_poly.pdbx_seq_one_letter_code
_entity_poly.pdbx_strand_id
1 'polypeptide(L)'
;MKLNSPLQVYKYLPQINCAECGDTTCMAFAAHLIDRSKKLENCPPLLKDEYKKKYMELQVLIAPEIRDVTIGIGEHAKKIGGDDIIYRHQLTFFNPTALAYDVWDTMADSELVERVNKIQNFRKFYVGKFLRVDMVAVRCVSGDALRFAGAVKKVSETTKLPLILCSFDPAVLKAGLEVVRDKNPLIYAATENNWGEVSELALNYKVPVVLFSTDLDKLKSLALTFREMGIKDLVLDPGTYPQGKQMKETFDRFIKLRRAGIKEGQKDIAYPIMAVPLNSWIVYKDVVTASYWETVLASVFTVRYGDIMILHSLEPYAMLPEVHIRDTIYTDPRTPVKVAPGVNVVGSPTKDSPVIITTNFALTYYTVESDLSSNKINCYLAAVDTDGIGVEAAVAGGQLTAAKIKDTFQKANFDFKEKTTYGTLILPGLAARLQGDVEDATELRVLIGPPDSGRIPGWMEKNWPPKQK
;
A
#
# COMPACT_ATOMS: atom_id res chain seq x y z
N MET A 1 -4.38 -11.04 -15.69
CA MET A 1 -3.35 -11.23 -16.70
C MET A 1 -3.49 -12.65 -17.21
N LYS A 2 -3.66 -12.81 -18.52
CA LYS A 2 -3.86 -14.12 -19.14
C LYS A 2 -2.55 -14.90 -19.27
N LEU A 3 -1.42 -14.19 -19.24
CA LEU A 3 -0.09 -14.76 -19.19
C LEU A 3 0.43 -14.65 -17.76
N ASN A 4 0.95 -15.73 -17.22
CA ASN A 4 1.41 -15.81 -15.82
C ASN A 4 2.87 -16.27 -15.71
N SER A 5 3.56 -16.44 -16.84
CA SER A 5 4.97 -16.81 -16.86
C SER A 5 5.76 -15.95 -17.85
N PRO A 6 7.02 -15.60 -17.51
CA PRO A 6 7.91 -14.88 -18.42
C PRO A 6 8.06 -15.59 -19.78
N LEU A 7 8.08 -16.92 -19.77
CA LEU A 7 8.19 -17.72 -21.00
C LEU A 7 7.01 -17.52 -21.95
N GLN A 8 5.79 -17.36 -21.45
CA GLN A 8 4.63 -17.07 -22.29
C GLN A 8 4.70 -15.68 -22.90
N VAL A 9 5.10 -14.68 -22.13
CA VAL A 9 5.30 -13.29 -22.60
C VAL A 9 6.42 -13.22 -23.64
N TYR A 10 7.52 -13.92 -23.40
CA TYR A 10 8.69 -13.98 -24.27
C TYR A 10 8.36 -14.38 -25.73
N LYS A 11 7.36 -15.25 -25.94
CA LYS A 11 6.90 -15.66 -27.27
C LYS A 11 6.40 -14.50 -28.14
N TYR A 12 5.91 -13.43 -27.50
CA TYR A 12 5.40 -12.23 -28.16
C TYR A 12 6.45 -11.12 -28.26
N LEU A 13 7.61 -11.26 -27.62
CA LEU A 13 8.69 -10.28 -27.74
C LEU A 13 9.47 -10.45 -29.06
N PRO A 14 10.31 -9.46 -29.43
CA PRO A 14 11.18 -9.54 -30.61
C PRO A 14 12.24 -10.66 -30.54
N GLN A 15 12.63 -11.09 -29.33
CA GLN A 15 13.62 -12.16 -29.08
C GLN A 15 15.04 -11.89 -29.61
N ILE A 16 15.40 -10.61 -29.77
CA ILE A 16 16.71 -10.19 -30.31
C ILE A 16 17.78 -9.92 -29.23
N ASN A 17 17.39 -9.84 -27.94
CA ASN A 17 18.28 -9.55 -26.81
C ASN A 17 19.20 -8.31 -27.03
N CYS A 18 18.65 -7.24 -27.61
CA CYS A 18 19.39 -6.02 -27.96
C CYS A 18 19.80 -5.14 -26.76
N ALA A 19 19.26 -5.39 -25.56
CA ALA A 19 19.44 -4.58 -24.36
C ALA A 19 18.99 -3.10 -24.43
N GLU A 20 18.29 -2.68 -25.49
CA GLU A 20 17.74 -1.32 -25.64
C GLU A 20 16.70 -0.95 -24.56
N CYS A 21 16.06 -1.94 -23.94
CA CYS A 21 15.14 -1.76 -22.82
C CYS A 21 15.83 -1.71 -21.44
N GLY A 22 17.16 -1.75 -21.41
CA GLY A 22 17.97 -1.80 -20.20
C GLY A 22 18.10 -3.19 -19.55
N ASP A 23 17.45 -4.22 -20.10
CA ASP A 23 17.58 -5.60 -19.63
C ASP A 23 18.53 -6.39 -20.53
N THR A 24 19.38 -7.22 -19.92
CA THR A 24 20.36 -8.05 -20.66
C THR A 24 19.72 -9.05 -21.63
N THR A 25 18.47 -9.46 -21.39
CA THR A 25 17.75 -10.39 -22.26
C THR A 25 16.28 -10.01 -22.37
N CYS A 26 15.64 -10.39 -23.48
CA CYS A 26 14.18 -10.27 -23.63
C CYS A 26 13.44 -11.13 -22.60
N MET A 27 14.04 -12.20 -22.06
CA MET A 27 13.44 -13.00 -20.99
C MET A 27 13.40 -12.23 -19.66
N ALA A 28 14.44 -11.48 -19.33
CA ALA A 28 14.44 -10.58 -18.17
C ALA A 28 13.37 -9.48 -18.32
N PHE A 29 13.27 -8.87 -19.50
CA PHE A 29 12.20 -7.91 -19.79
C PHE A 29 10.80 -8.56 -19.66
N ALA A 30 10.63 -9.80 -20.12
CA ALA A 30 9.38 -10.54 -19.96
C ALA A 30 9.02 -10.78 -18.48
N ALA A 31 10.02 -11.03 -17.62
CA ALA A 31 9.79 -11.12 -16.18
C ALA A 31 9.35 -9.78 -15.58
N HIS A 32 9.98 -8.68 -16.00
CA HIS A 32 9.61 -7.32 -15.60
C HIS A 32 8.22 -6.86 -16.07
N LEU A 33 7.71 -7.44 -17.17
CA LEU A 33 6.32 -7.23 -17.59
C LEU A 33 5.33 -7.98 -16.70
N ILE A 34 5.65 -9.20 -16.26
CA ILE A 34 4.79 -10.02 -15.38
C ILE A 34 4.71 -9.40 -13.97
N ASP A 35 5.84 -8.93 -13.43
CA ASP A 35 5.88 -8.27 -12.11
C ASP A 35 5.48 -6.78 -12.15
N ARG A 36 5.19 -6.25 -13.35
CA ARG A 36 4.78 -4.86 -13.63
C ARG A 36 5.80 -3.79 -13.27
N SER A 37 7.08 -4.15 -13.11
CA SER A 37 8.16 -3.19 -12.94
C SER A 37 8.52 -2.44 -14.23
N LYS A 38 8.14 -2.98 -15.41
CA LYS A 38 8.24 -2.29 -16.72
C LYS A 38 6.94 -2.38 -17.51
N LYS A 39 6.81 -1.50 -18.52
CA LYS A 39 5.70 -1.46 -19.47
C LYS A 39 6.16 -1.88 -20.87
N LEU A 40 5.22 -2.21 -21.75
CA LEU A 40 5.52 -2.59 -23.14
C LEU A 40 6.27 -1.51 -23.90
N GLU A 41 5.95 -0.24 -23.62
CA GLU A 41 6.56 0.92 -24.26
C GLU A 41 8.05 1.06 -23.93
N ASN A 42 8.53 0.38 -22.89
CA ASN A 42 9.95 0.35 -22.55
C ASN A 42 10.78 -0.56 -23.47
N CYS A 43 10.18 -1.24 -24.45
CA CYS A 43 10.89 -2.00 -25.48
C CYS A 43 10.77 -1.30 -26.84
N PRO A 44 11.74 -0.42 -27.21
CA PRO A 44 11.69 0.29 -28.49
C PRO A 44 11.55 -0.62 -29.72
N PRO A 45 12.22 -1.79 -29.80
CA PRO A 45 12.01 -2.71 -30.92
C PRO A 45 10.58 -3.21 -31.05
N LEU A 46 9.87 -3.46 -29.95
CA LEU A 46 8.48 -3.95 -29.98
C LEU A 46 7.49 -2.91 -30.56
N LEU A 47 7.86 -1.63 -30.56
CA LEU A 47 7.04 -0.53 -31.11
C LEU A 47 7.16 -0.37 -32.62
N LYS A 48 8.09 -1.09 -33.27
CA LYS A 48 8.26 -1.06 -34.73
C LYS A 48 7.07 -1.73 -35.43
N ASP A 49 6.76 -1.29 -36.64
CA ASP A 49 5.63 -1.80 -37.43
C ASP A 49 5.67 -3.31 -37.63
N GLU A 50 6.87 -3.89 -37.76
CA GLU A 50 7.09 -5.34 -37.90
C GLU A 50 6.55 -6.16 -36.71
N TYR A 51 6.47 -5.57 -35.51
CA TYR A 51 5.97 -6.23 -34.30
C TYR A 51 4.61 -5.71 -33.83
N LYS A 52 3.99 -4.78 -34.57
CA LYS A 52 2.72 -4.13 -34.19
C LYS A 52 1.61 -5.10 -33.81
N LYS A 53 1.47 -6.21 -34.55
CA LYS A 53 0.48 -7.26 -34.25
C LYS A 53 0.77 -7.92 -32.90
N LYS A 54 2.03 -8.32 -32.67
CA LYS A 54 2.45 -8.92 -31.39
C LYS A 54 2.30 -7.93 -30.22
N TYR A 55 2.60 -6.66 -30.43
CA TYR A 55 2.38 -5.60 -29.44
C TYR A 55 0.90 -5.51 -29.05
N MET A 56 -0.01 -5.43 -30.02
CA MET A 56 -1.46 -5.35 -29.75
C MET A 56 -2.00 -6.60 -29.05
N GLU A 57 -1.60 -7.79 -29.50
CA GLU A 57 -1.98 -9.05 -28.85
C GLU A 57 -1.46 -9.11 -27.42
N LEU A 58 -0.17 -8.81 -27.22
CA LEU A 58 0.46 -8.83 -25.92
C LEU A 58 -0.19 -7.82 -24.97
N GLN A 59 -0.50 -6.60 -25.44
CA GLN A 59 -1.19 -5.56 -24.67
C GLN A 59 -2.52 -6.07 -24.08
N VAL A 60 -3.30 -6.83 -24.84
CA VAL A 60 -4.57 -7.43 -24.37
C VAL A 60 -4.35 -8.60 -23.41
N LEU A 61 -3.24 -9.32 -23.58
CA LEU A 61 -2.91 -10.50 -22.77
C LEU A 61 -2.30 -10.12 -21.41
N ILE A 62 -1.55 -9.02 -21.37
CA ILE A 62 -0.93 -8.49 -20.15
C ILE A 62 -1.81 -7.48 -19.41
N ALA A 63 -2.90 -7.03 -20.00
CA ALA A 63 -3.86 -6.17 -19.33
C ALA A 63 -4.37 -6.84 -18.03
N PRO A 64 -4.58 -6.05 -16.97
CA PRO A 64 -5.07 -6.58 -15.71
C PRO A 64 -6.47 -7.19 -15.87
N GLU A 65 -6.84 -8.15 -15.01
CA GLU A 65 -8.19 -8.72 -15.07
C GLU A 65 -9.25 -7.68 -14.71
N ILE A 66 -9.00 -6.91 -13.65
CA ILE A 66 -9.74 -5.72 -13.26
C ILE A 66 -9.04 -4.50 -13.85
N ARG A 67 -9.76 -3.65 -14.57
CA ARG A 67 -9.19 -2.42 -15.13
C ARG A 67 -8.58 -1.54 -14.05
N ASP A 68 -7.49 -0.85 -14.37
CA ASP A 68 -6.95 0.20 -13.54
C ASP A 68 -7.57 1.55 -13.90
N VAL A 69 -7.75 2.41 -12.89
CA VAL A 69 -8.21 3.78 -13.07
C VAL A 69 -7.22 4.69 -12.38
N THR A 70 -6.85 5.79 -13.05
CA THR A 70 -5.93 6.80 -12.48
C THR A 70 -6.70 8.05 -12.14
N ILE A 71 -6.57 8.50 -10.89
CA ILE A 71 -7.22 9.70 -10.35
C ILE A 71 -6.13 10.66 -9.91
N GLY A 72 -6.27 11.94 -10.22
CA GLY A 72 -5.20 12.92 -9.99
C GLY A 72 -4.19 12.97 -11.12
N ILE A 73 -3.16 13.80 -10.92
CA ILE A 73 -2.08 14.07 -11.87
C ILE A 73 -0.71 14.09 -11.17
N GLY A 74 0.36 13.94 -11.94
CA GLY A 74 1.73 14.06 -11.45
C GLY A 74 2.11 13.00 -10.41
N GLU A 75 2.98 13.37 -9.47
CA GLU A 75 3.50 12.46 -8.43
C GLU A 75 2.43 12.00 -7.41
N HIS A 76 1.34 12.75 -7.30
CA HIS A 76 0.22 12.43 -6.41
C HIS A 76 -0.88 11.62 -7.11
N ALA A 77 -0.78 11.36 -8.41
CA ALA A 77 -1.76 10.55 -9.12
C ALA A 77 -1.86 9.16 -8.49
N LYS A 78 -3.09 8.75 -8.18
CA LYS A 78 -3.38 7.47 -7.57
C LYS A 78 -4.00 6.53 -8.57
N LYS A 79 -3.37 5.36 -8.73
CA LYS A 79 -3.91 4.25 -9.49
C LYS A 79 -4.66 3.29 -8.57
N ILE A 80 -5.86 2.90 -8.95
CA ILE A 80 -6.72 1.93 -8.23
C ILE A 80 -7.13 0.78 -9.16
N GLY A 81 -7.57 -0.35 -8.60
CA GLY A 81 -7.88 -1.57 -9.35
C GLY A 81 -6.65 -2.27 -9.89
N GLY A 82 -6.72 -2.83 -11.09
CA GLY A 82 -5.57 -3.53 -11.69
C GLY A 82 -5.30 -4.93 -11.14
N ASP A 83 -6.24 -5.52 -10.38
CA ASP A 83 -6.08 -6.85 -9.80
C ASP A 83 -6.17 -7.98 -10.84
N ASP A 84 -5.37 -9.03 -10.64
CA ASP A 84 -5.36 -10.25 -11.48
C ASP A 84 -5.81 -11.51 -10.74
N ILE A 85 -5.79 -11.47 -9.42
CA ILE A 85 -5.94 -12.62 -8.54
C ILE A 85 -6.99 -12.33 -7.47
N ILE A 86 -7.60 -13.41 -6.95
CA ILE A 86 -8.55 -13.33 -5.83
C ILE A 86 -7.81 -13.41 -4.49
N TYR A 87 -6.70 -14.16 -4.44
CA TYR A 87 -5.98 -14.43 -3.20
C TYR A 87 -4.51 -14.06 -3.35
N ARG A 88 -4.00 -13.20 -2.46
CA ARG A 88 -2.64 -12.66 -2.53
C ARG A 88 -1.55 -13.73 -2.69
N HIS A 89 -1.70 -14.91 -2.09
CA HIS A 89 -0.71 -15.99 -2.20
C HIS A 89 -0.56 -16.59 -3.60
N GLN A 90 -1.47 -16.29 -4.53
CA GLN A 90 -1.37 -16.73 -5.93
C GLN A 90 -0.38 -15.86 -6.74
N LEU A 91 -0.20 -14.60 -6.33
CA LEU A 91 0.71 -13.62 -6.95
C LEU A 91 1.02 -12.53 -5.92
N THR A 92 0.51 -11.31 -6.16
CA THR A 92 0.53 -10.16 -5.28
C THR A 92 -0.60 -9.20 -5.70
N PHE A 93 -1.02 -8.33 -4.80
CA PHE A 93 -1.88 -7.20 -5.14
C PHE A 93 -1.00 -5.98 -5.43
N PHE A 94 -1.21 -5.32 -6.57
CA PHE A 94 -0.26 -4.31 -7.07
C PHE A 94 -0.60 -2.88 -6.64
N ASN A 95 -1.89 -2.50 -6.66
CA ASN A 95 -2.32 -1.13 -6.38
C ASN A 95 -3.03 -1.10 -5.01
N PRO A 96 -2.37 -0.60 -3.94
CA PRO A 96 -2.99 -0.50 -2.62
C PRO A 96 -4.27 0.33 -2.62
N THR A 97 -5.25 -0.11 -1.84
CA THR A 97 -6.51 0.62 -1.59
C THR A 97 -6.25 2.11 -1.36
N ALA A 98 -6.87 2.96 -2.18
CA ALA A 98 -6.79 4.40 -2.01
C ALA A 98 -7.67 4.85 -0.83
N LEU A 99 -7.09 5.54 0.15
CA LEU A 99 -7.78 6.05 1.32
C LEU A 99 -8.05 7.55 1.13
N ALA A 100 -9.32 7.90 0.93
CA ALA A 100 -9.78 9.28 0.81
C ALA A 100 -10.50 9.72 2.09
N TYR A 101 -10.08 10.83 2.70
CA TYR A 101 -10.74 11.36 3.89
C TYR A 101 -11.63 12.54 3.51
N ASP A 102 -12.82 12.58 4.12
CA ASP A 102 -13.84 13.54 3.76
C ASP A 102 -13.57 14.93 4.33
N VAL A 103 -14.04 15.92 3.60
CA VAL A 103 -14.30 17.29 4.05
C VAL A 103 -15.64 17.70 3.44
N TRP A 104 -16.31 18.72 3.98
CA TRP A 104 -17.62 19.12 3.46
C TRP A 104 -17.76 20.62 3.32
N ASP A 105 -18.61 21.03 2.39
CA ASP A 105 -18.77 22.43 1.94
C ASP A 105 -19.42 23.36 2.97
N THR A 106 -20.05 22.82 4.03
CA THR A 106 -20.59 23.62 5.13
C THR A 106 -19.59 23.92 6.25
N MET A 107 -18.37 23.36 6.21
CA MET A 107 -17.30 23.71 7.15
C MET A 107 -16.94 25.19 7.05
N ALA A 108 -16.51 25.78 8.16
CA ALA A 108 -15.86 27.09 8.11
C ALA A 108 -14.52 26.98 7.39
N ASP A 109 -14.13 28.00 6.61
CA ASP A 109 -12.91 27.99 5.81
C ASP A 109 -11.65 27.63 6.62
N SER A 110 -11.53 28.12 7.85
CA SER A 110 -10.40 27.82 8.74
C SER A 110 -10.36 26.34 9.14
N GLU A 111 -11.52 25.76 9.48
CA GLU A 111 -11.64 24.35 9.87
C GLU A 111 -11.42 23.42 8.67
N LEU A 112 -11.91 23.81 7.49
CA LEU A 112 -11.70 23.11 6.22
C LEU A 112 -10.20 23.00 5.93
N VAL A 113 -9.48 24.14 5.96
CA VAL A 113 -8.04 24.19 5.72
C VAL A 113 -7.28 23.40 6.78
N GLU A 114 -7.64 23.50 8.06
CA GLU A 114 -7.01 22.73 9.13
C GLU A 114 -7.19 21.22 8.93
N ARG A 115 -8.40 20.78 8.58
CA ARG A 115 -8.70 19.36 8.33
C ARG A 115 -7.93 18.82 7.13
N VAL A 116 -7.89 19.56 6.01
CA VAL A 116 -7.08 19.19 4.83
C VAL A 116 -5.60 19.09 5.19
N ASN A 117 -5.10 20.03 6.02
CA ASN A 117 -3.72 19.98 6.51
C ASN A 117 -3.44 18.74 7.36
N LYS A 118 -4.36 18.34 8.24
CA LYS A 118 -4.23 17.09 9.02
C LYS A 118 -4.17 15.86 8.11
N ILE A 119 -5.01 15.81 7.07
CA ILE A 119 -5.03 14.71 6.10
C ILE A 119 -3.69 14.64 5.34
N GLN A 120 -3.25 15.73 4.70
CA GLN A 120 -2.06 15.69 3.84
C GLN A 120 -0.74 15.50 4.61
N ASN A 121 -0.69 15.93 5.87
CA ASN A 121 0.50 15.82 6.71
C ASN A 121 0.54 14.50 7.49
N PHE A 122 -0.52 13.68 7.46
CA PHE A 122 -0.51 12.38 8.11
C PHE A 122 0.63 11.52 7.55
N ARG A 123 1.48 11.03 8.46
CA ARG A 123 2.51 10.05 8.16
C ARG A 123 2.77 9.16 9.37
N LYS A 124 2.94 7.86 9.13
CA LYS A 124 3.38 6.89 10.13
C LYS A 124 4.61 6.16 9.60
N PHE A 125 5.75 6.27 10.31
CA PHE A 125 6.89 5.43 10.00
C PHE A 125 6.59 3.98 10.39
N TYR A 126 6.74 3.07 9.43
CA TYR A 126 6.50 1.63 9.59
C TYR A 126 7.42 0.87 8.63
N VAL A 127 8.26 -0.02 9.17
CA VAL A 127 9.13 -0.93 8.41
C VAL A 127 9.92 -0.21 7.29
N GLY A 128 10.67 0.84 7.65
CA GLY A 128 11.59 1.53 6.74
C GLY A 128 10.97 2.57 5.80
N LYS A 129 9.66 2.81 5.87
CA LYS A 129 8.97 3.82 5.05
C LYS A 129 7.91 4.59 5.82
N PHE A 130 7.50 5.74 5.28
CA PHE A 130 6.34 6.49 5.79
C PHE A 130 5.07 6.04 5.07
N LEU A 131 4.14 5.45 5.82
CA LEU A 131 2.76 5.23 5.39
C LEU A 131 2.01 6.56 5.40
N ARG A 132 1.22 6.80 4.35
CA ARG A 132 0.46 8.05 4.11
C ARG A 132 -0.95 7.73 3.64
N VAL A 133 -1.83 8.71 3.66
CA VAL A 133 -3.16 8.65 3.03
C VAL A 133 -3.10 9.23 1.62
N ASP A 134 -4.11 8.98 0.80
CA ASP A 134 -3.97 9.18 -0.65
C ASP A 134 -4.77 10.36 -1.19
N MET A 135 -5.96 10.64 -0.66
CA MET A 135 -6.94 11.51 -1.34
C MET A 135 -7.79 12.33 -0.36
N VAL A 136 -8.48 13.35 -0.89
CA VAL A 136 -9.49 14.12 -0.15
C VAL A 136 -10.84 14.01 -0.88
N ALA A 137 -11.90 13.66 -0.15
CA ALA A 137 -13.26 13.61 -0.68
C ALA A 137 -14.05 14.85 -0.24
N VAL A 138 -14.42 15.72 -1.18
CA VAL A 138 -15.20 16.93 -0.88
C VAL A 138 -16.68 16.61 -1.05
N ARG A 139 -17.44 16.64 0.05
CA ARG A 139 -18.88 16.36 0.08
C ARG A 139 -19.72 17.63 -0.02
N CYS A 140 -20.71 17.62 -0.90
CA CYS A 140 -21.77 18.62 -0.91
C CYS A 140 -22.81 18.26 0.16
N VAL A 141 -22.78 18.97 1.29
CA VAL A 141 -23.79 18.88 2.35
C VAL A 141 -24.81 20.02 2.22
N SER A 142 -24.39 21.15 1.65
CA SER A 142 -25.25 22.33 1.50
C SER A 142 -26.34 22.19 0.42
N GLY A 143 -26.10 21.37 -0.60
CA GLY A 143 -26.91 21.33 -1.82
C GLY A 143 -26.70 22.54 -2.75
N ASP A 144 -25.77 23.45 -2.43
CA ASP A 144 -25.52 24.67 -3.19
C ASP A 144 -24.26 24.55 -4.06
N ALA A 145 -24.44 24.72 -5.37
CA ALA A 145 -23.38 24.53 -6.36
C ALA A 145 -22.23 25.56 -6.22
N LEU A 146 -22.54 26.81 -5.85
CA LEU A 146 -21.53 27.86 -5.71
C LEU A 146 -20.68 27.65 -4.46
N ARG A 147 -21.32 27.29 -3.34
CA ARG A 147 -20.67 26.95 -2.09
C ARG A 147 -19.78 25.72 -2.25
N PHE A 148 -20.28 24.68 -2.93
CA PHE A 148 -19.50 23.50 -3.23
C PHE A 148 -18.27 23.83 -4.09
N ALA A 149 -18.42 24.61 -5.16
CA ALA A 149 -17.30 25.05 -5.99
C ALA A 149 -16.26 25.87 -5.19
N GLY A 150 -16.71 26.73 -4.28
CA GLY A 150 -15.84 27.47 -3.36
C GLY A 150 -15.03 26.56 -2.44
N ALA A 151 -15.67 25.56 -1.83
CA ALA A 151 -15.00 24.58 -0.98
C ALA A 151 -13.99 23.73 -1.78
N VAL A 152 -14.38 23.24 -2.97
CA VAL A 152 -13.50 22.49 -3.87
C VAL A 152 -12.28 23.32 -4.25
N LYS A 153 -12.47 24.61 -4.61
CA LYS A 153 -11.37 25.54 -4.91
C LYS A 153 -10.40 25.61 -3.74
N LYS A 154 -10.92 25.88 -2.54
CA LYS A 154 -10.13 26.04 -1.31
C LYS A 154 -9.32 24.78 -0.98
N VAL A 155 -9.94 23.61 -1.05
CA VAL A 155 -9.26 22.32 -0.84
C VAL A 155 -8.13 22.16 -1.87
N SER A 156 -8.41 22.44 -3.14
CA SER A 156 -7.45 22.27 -4.23
C SER A 156 -6.27 23.27 -4.19
N GLU A 157 -6.45 24.42 -3.54
CA GLU A 157 -5.38 25.40 -3.24
C GLU A 157 -4.52 24.93 -2.06
N THR A 158 -5.12 24.19 -1.11
CA THR A 158 -4.46 23.75 0.14
C THR A 158 -3.66 22.47 -0.03
N THR A 159 -4.11 21.55 -0.89
CA THR A 159 -3.46 20.24 -1.10
C THR A 159 -3.22 19.92 -2.57
N LYS A 160 -2.22 19.04 -2.79
CA LYS A 160 -1.94 18.41 -4.09
C LYS A 160 -2.46 16.98 -4.19
N LEU A 161 -3.05 16.44 -3.12
CA LEU A 161 -3.69 15.12 -3.16
C LEU A 161 -4.85 15.11 -4.16
N PRO A 162 -5.11 13.98 -4.85
CA PRO A 162 -6.25 13.84 -5.73
C PRO A 162 -7.58 14.02 -4.99
N LEU A 163 -8.59 14.51 -5.72
CA LEU A 163 -9.89 14.86 -5.18
C LEU A 163 -10.98 13.90 -5.64
N ILE A 164 -11.93 13.64 -4.74
CA ILE A 164 -13.24 13.05 -5.07
C ILE A 164 -14.29 14.15 -4.87
N LEU A 165 -15.10 14.42 -5.89
CA LEU A 165 -16.22 15.36 -5.82
C LEU A 165 -17.50 14.59 -5.55
N CYS A 166 -18.08 14.73 -4.35
CA CYS A 166 -19.20 13.91 -3.89
C CYS A 166 -20.52 14.69 -3.88
N SER A 167 -21.38 14.41 -4.85
CA SER A 167 -22.77 14.87 -4.96
C SER A 167 -23.58 13.98 -5.91
N PHE A 168 -24.86 13.78 -5.64
CA PHE A 168 -25.78 13.18 -6.61
C PHE A 168 -26.43 14.23 -7.55
N ASP A 169 -26.20 15.52 -7.31
CA ASP A 169 -26.68 16.60 -8.16
C ASP A 169 -25.65 16.91 -9.29
N PRO A 170 -25.99 16.71 -10.57
CA PRO A 170 -25.10 17.02 -11.69
C PRO A 170 -24.67 18.49 -11.76
N ALA A 171 -25.53 19.44 -11.38
CA ALA A 171 -25.19 20.86 -11.39
C ALA A 171 -24.09 21.19 -10.36
N VAL A 172 -24.18 20.58 -9.18
CA VAL A 172 -23.14 20.68 -8.14
C VAL A 172 -21.82 20.06 -8.62
N LEU A 173 -21.87 18.86 -9.22
CA LEU A 173 -20.66 18.21 -9.76
C LEU A 173 -20.00 19.07 -10.84
N LYS A 174 -20.80 19.63 -11.75
CA LYS A 174 -20.32 20.53 -12.80
C LYS A 174 -19.61 21.75 -12.21
N ALA A 175 -20.20 22.40 -11.21
CA ALA A 175 -19.61 23.58 -10.57
C ALA A 175 -18.26 23.24 -9.90
N GLY A 176 -18.14 22.07 -9.27
CA GLY A 176 -16.86 21.59 -8.75
C GLY A 176 -15.84 21.30 -9.86
N LEU A 177 -16.26 20.63 -10.94
CA LEU A 177 -15.39 20.29 -12.08
C LEU A 177 -14.84 21.53 -12.80
N GLU A 178 -15.63 22.58 -12.95
CA GLU A 178 -15.18 23.84 -13.58
C GLU A 178 -13.95 24.44 -12.87
N VAL A 179 -13.77 24.14 -11.59
CA VAL A 179 -12.65 24.63 -10.78
C VAL A 179 -11.42 23.71 -10.85
N VAL A 180 -11.59 22.39 -10.98
CA VAL A 180 -10.50 21.40 -10.79
C VAL A 180 -10.38 20.35 -11.89
N ARG A 181 -11.03 20.52 -13.05
CA ARG A 181 -10.97 19.55 -14.18
C ARG A 181 -9.56 19.17 -14.61
N ASP A 182 -8.61 20.12 -14.55
CA ASP A 182 -7.22 19.94 -14.91
C ASP A 182 -6.46 19.02 -13.94
N LYS A 183 -7.04 18.76 -12.75
CA LYS A 183 -6.50 17.88 -11.72
C LYS A 183 -7.01 16.44 -11.81
N ASN A 184 -7.79 16.09 -12.84
CA ASN A 184 -8.34 14.73 -13.04
C ASN A 184 -9.06 14.16 -11.79
N PRO A 185 -10.06 14.86 -11.23
CA PRO A 185 -10.78 14.40 -10.04
C PRO A 185 -11.68 13.21 -10.35
N LEU A 186 -12.01 12.40 -9.33
CA LEU A 186 -13.07 11.39 -9.42
C LEU A 186 -14.42 12.04 -9.09
N ILE A 187 -15.45 11.82 -9.90
CA ILE A 187 -16.81 12.26 -9.57
C ILE A 187 -17.64 11.12 -8.97
N TYR A 188 -18.26 11.41 -7.83
CA TYR A 188 -19.16 10.53 -7.10
C TYR A 188 -20.53 11.21 -7.04
N ALA A 189 -21.62 10.69 -7.64
CA ALA A 189 -21.68 9.47 -8.45
C ALA A 189 -22.85 9.49 -9.45
N ALA A 190 -22.72 8.69 -10.52
CA ALA A 190 -23.82 8.36 -11.41
C ALA A 190 -24.69 7.25 -10.80
N THR A 191 -26.00 7.42 -10.90
CA THR A 191 -27.07 6.56 -10.39
C THR A 191 -28.09 6.32 -11.50
N GLU A 192 -29.06 5.43 -11.27
CA GLU A 192 -30.17 5.19 -12.21
C GLU A 192 -30.95 6.46 -12.59
N ASN A 193 -30.97 7.48 -11.72
CA ASN A 193 -31.80 8.65 -11.90
C ASN A 193 -31.08 9.84 -12.54
N ASN A 194 -29.74 9.87 -12.51
CA ASN A 194 -28.94 11.02 -12.97
C ASN A 194 -27.83 10.62 -13.97
N TRP A 195 -27.74 9.35 -14.37
CA TRP A 195 -26.63 8.84 -15.17
C TRP A 195 -26.40 9.61 -16.47
N GLY A 196 -27.48 10.07 -17.13
CA GLY A 196 -27.39 10.79 -18.40
C GLY A 196 -26.53 12.05 -18.28
N GLU A 197 -26.92 12.96 -17.40
CA GLU A 197 -26.19 14.22 -17.16
C GLU A 197 -24.78 13.95 -16.61
N VAL A 198 -24.62 13.00 -15.68
CA VAL A 198 -23.30 12.67 -15.11
C VAL A 198 -22.36 12.08 -16.17
N SER A 199 -22.88 11.28 -17.12
CA SER A 199 -22.09 10.72 -18.21
C SER A 199 -21.59 11.81 -19.17
N GLU A 200 -22.41 12.82 -19.45
CA GLU A 200 -21.99 13.99 -20.23
C GLU A 200 -20.87 14.76 -19.54
N LEU A 201 -20.96 14.95 -18.21
CA LEU A 201 -19.88 15.56 -17.44
C LEU A 201 -18.59 14.73 -17.52
N ALA A 202 -18.66 13.42 -17.28
CA ALA A 202 -17.50 12.55 -17.36
C ALA A 202 -16.83 12.58 -18.75
N LEU A 203 -17.63 12.57 -19.82
CA LEU A 203 -17.14 12.63 -21.20
C LEU A 203 -16.51 13.98 -21.55
N ASN A 204 -17.21 15.08 -21.22
CA ASN A 204 -16.78 16.44 -21.56
C ASN A 204 -15.51 16.84 -20.80
N TYR A 205 -15.44 16.51 -19.51
CA TYR A 205 -14.30 16.83 -18.67
C TYR A 205 -13.21 15.74 -18.70
N LYS A 206 -13.48 14.57 -19.29
CA LYS A 206 -12.57 13.42 -19.39
C LYS A 206 -12.06 12.96 -18.02
N VAL A 207 -12.98 12.80 -17.08
CA VAL A 207 -12.69 12.44 -15.68
C VAL A 207 -13.26 11.07 -15.33
N PRO A 208 -12.63 10.34 -14.38
CA PRO A 208 -13.17 9.09 -13.87
C PRO A 208 -14.49 9.31 -13.12
N VAL A 209 -15.37 8.31 -13.14
CA VAL A 209 -16.73 8.38 -12.57
C VAL A 209 -17.06 7.13 -11.74
N VAL A 210 -17.69 7.36 -10.59
CA VAL A 210 -18.27 6.29 -9.77
C VAL A 210 -19.70 6.00 -10.24
N LEU A 211 -20.00 4.72 -10.43
CA LEU A 211 -21.33 4.20 -10.70
C LEU A 211 -21.90 3.59 -9.42
N PHE A 212 -23.04 4.08 -8.96
CA PHE A 212 -23.67 3.63 -7.74
C PHE A 212 -24.98 2.88 -8.02
N SER A 213 -25.07 1.66 -7.51
CA SER A 213 -26.34 0.93 -7.36
C SER A 213 -26.15 -0.23 -6.39
N THR A 214 -27.13 -0.47 -5.53
CA THR A 214 -27.14 -1.63 -4.63
C THR A 214 -27.52 -2.94 -5.32
N ASP A 215 -28.08 -2.83 -6.54
CA ASP A 215 -28.45 -3.92 -7.42
C ASP A 215 -27.33 -4.16 -8.45
N LEU A 216 -26.78 -5.37 -8.45
CA LEU A 216 -25.64 -5.70 -9.31
C LEU A 216 -25.98 -5.74 -10.81
N ASP A 217 -27.23 -6.07 -11.17
CA ASP A 217 -27.64 -6.11 -12.57
C ASP A 217 -27.79 -4.69 -13.14
N LYS A 218 -28.29 -3.77 -12.30
CA LYS A 218 -28.37 -2.36 -12.66
C LYS A 218 -27.01 -1.70 -12.68
N LEU A 219 -26.14 -2.03 -11.72
CA LEU A 219 -24.74 -1.59 -11.72
C LEU A 219 -24.01 -2.03 -13.00
N LYS A 220 -24.26 -3.26 -13.45
CA LYS A 220 -23.76 -3.78 -14.74
C LYS A 220 -24.32 -3.02 -15.93
N SER A 221 -25.62 -2.74 -15.92
CA SER A 221 -26.27 -1.98 -16.98
C SER A 221 -25.67 -0.57 -17.10
N LEU A 222 -25.47 0.13 -15.97
CA LEU A 222 -24.78 1.42 -15.96
C LEU A 222 -23.34 1.31 -16.52
N ALA A 223 -22.58 0.31 -16.10
CA ALA A 223 -21.20 0.12 -16.57
C ALA A 223 -21.11 -0.14 -18.08
N LEU A 224 -22.07 -0.88 -18.64
CA LEU A 224 -22.19 -1.10 -20.09
C LEU A 224 -22.50 0.20 -20.82
N THR A 225 -23.53 0.94 -20.37
CA THR A 225 -23.94 2.22 -20.98
C THR A 225 -22.79 3.21 -21.03
N PHE A 226 -22.09 3.44 -19.91
CA PHE A 226 -20.96 4.38 -19.87
C PHE A 226 -19.84 3.96 -20.81
N ARG A 227 -19.55 2.66 -20.89
CA ARG A 227 -18.52 2.13 -21.79
C ARG A 227 -18.88 2.33 -23.25
N GLU A 228 -20.13 2.12 -23.63
CA GLU A 228 -20.62 2.35 -25.00
C GLU A 228 -20.55 3.83 -25.39
N MET A 229 -20.71 4.73 -24.43
CA MET A 229 -20.46 6.17 -24.59
C MET A 229 -18.97 6.54 -24.64
N GLY A 230 -18.07 5.57 -24.53
CA GLY A 230 -16.62 5.76 -24.58
C GLY A 230 -15.96 6.09 -23.24
N ILE A 231 -16.71 6.11 -22.13
CA ILE A 231 -16.20 6.39 -20.79
C ILE A 231 -15.72 5.07 -20.18
N LYS A 232 -14.40 4.94 -20.02
CA LYS A 232 -13.75 3.68 -19.59
C LYS A 232 -13.23 3.72 -18.16
N ASP A 233 -13.04 4.91 -17.60
CA ASP A 233 -12.51 5.11 -16.26
C ASP A 233 -13.65 5.07 -15.23
N LEU A 234 -14.17 3.87 -15.01
CA LEU A 234 -15.33 3.61 -14.16
C LEU A 234 -14.89 2.99 -12.83
N VAL A 235 -15.57 3.38 -11.75
CA VAL A 235 -15.45 2.77 -10.42
C VAL A 235 -16.83 2.32 -9.97
N LEU A 236 -16.94 1.13 -9.39
CA LEU A 236 -18.22 0.54 -8.99
C LEU A 236 -18.45 0.72 -7.49
N ASP A 237 -19.52 1.38 -7.09
CA ASP A 237 -20.01 1.42 -5.72
C ASP A 237 -21.27 0.56 -5.59
N PRO A 238 -21.15 -0.68 -5.10
CA PRO A 238 -22.31 -1.53 -4.83
C PRO A 238 -23.06 -1.10 -3.56
N GLY A 239 -22.67 -0.03 -2.87
CA GLY A 239 -23.22 0.45 -1.61
C GLY A 239 -22.58 -0.23 -0.40
N THR A 240 -22.23 0.56 0.62
CA THR A 240 -21.59 0.10 1.86
C THR A 240 -22.48 0.35 3.08
N TYR A 241 -22.83 -0.70 3.81
CA TYR A 241 -23.68 -0.59 5.01
C TYR A 241 -22.95 -1.14 6.25
N PRO A 242 -22.99 -0.42 7.38
CA PRO A 242 -22.14 -0.71 8.54
C PRO A 242 -22.72 -1.73 9.53
N GLN A 243 -23.96 -2.21 9.33
CA GLN A 243 -24.65 -3.02 10.35
C GLN A 243 -25.52 -4.16 9.81
N GLY A 244 -25.69 -5.18 10.65
CA GLY A 244 -26.71 -6.22 10.50
C GLY A 244 -26.65 -6.99 9.17
N LYS A 245 -27.83 -7.35 8.66
CA LYS A 245 -27.96 -8.10 7.40
C LYS A 245 -27.38 -7.35 6.19
N GLN A 246 -27.48 -6.02 6.19
CA GLN A 246 -27.00 -5.19 5.08
C GLN A 246 -25.47 -5.15 5.00
N MET A 247 -24.76 -5.28 6.13
CA MET A 247 -23.30 -5.44 6.12
C MET A 247 -22.89 -6.75 5.44
N LYS A 248 -23.60 -7.85 5.72
CA LYS A 248 -23.39 -9.13 5.02
C LYS A 248 -23.67 -9.00 3.53
N GLU A 249 -24.77 -8.36 3.15
CA GLU A 249 -25.13 -8.12 1.74
C GLU A 249 -24.08 -7.24 1.03
N THR A 250 -23.51 -6.25 1.73
CA THR A 250 -22.35 -5.48 1.24
C THR A 250 -21.17 -6.40 0.95
N PHE A 251 -20.76 -7.20 1.93
CA PHE A 251 -19.65 -8.14 1.77
C PHE A 251 -19.86 -9.11 0.60
N ASP A 252 -21.06 -9.65 0.46
CA ASP A 252 -21.43 -10.56 -0.63
C ASP A 252 -21.33 -9.89 -2.00
N ARG A 253 -21.74 -8.62 -2.13
CA ARG A 253 -21.67 -7.86 -3.39
C ARG A 253 -20.22 -7.62 -3.84
N PHE A 254 -19.32 -7.24 -2.92
CA PHE A 254 -17.90 -7.07 -3.23
C PHE A 254 -17.26 -8.37 -3.73
N ILE A 255 -17.55 -9.50 -3.06
CA ILE A 255 -17.04 -10.81 -3.48
C ILE A 255 -17.59 -11.20 -4.84
N LYS A 256 -18.89 -11.02 -5.09
CA LYS A 256 -19.52 -11.34 -6.39
C LYS A 256 -18.90 -10.53 -7.52
N LEU A 257 -18.77 -9.20 -7.35
CA LEU A 257 -18.16 -8.34 -8.36
C LEU A 257 -16.72 -8.75 -8.69
N ARG A 258 -15.89 -8.96 -7.67
CA ARG A 258 -14.49 -9.34 -7.91
C ARG A 258 -14.37 -10.72 -8.55
N ARG A 259 -15.19 -11.70 -8.12
CA ARG A 259 -15.23 -13.04 -8.75
C ARG A 259 -15.73 -12.98 -10.18
N ALA A 260 -16.76 -12.20 -10.47
CA ALA A 260 -17.28 -12.03 -11.83
C ALA A 260 -16.20 -11.46 -12.76
N GLY A 261 -15.48 -10.42 -12.33
CA GLY A 261 -14.41 -9.81 -13.13
C GLY A 261 -13.20 -10.72 -13.38
N ILE A 262 -12.76 -11.46 -12.36
CA ILE A 262 -11.52 -12.26 -12.42
C ILE A 262 -11.78 -13.73 -12.80
N LYS A 263 -12.66 -14.43 -12.07
CA LYS A 263 -12.85 -15.88 -12.22
C LYS A 263 -13.79 -16.23 -13.36
N GLU A 264 -14.82 -15.44 -13.57
CA GLU A 264 -15.82 -15.67 -14.63
C GLU A 264 -15.49 -14.89 -15.91
N GLY A 265 -14.51 -13.98 -15.86
CA GLY A 265 -14.05 -13.22 -17.02
C GLY A 265 -15.05 -12.19 -17.54
N GLN A 266 -16.00 -11.75 -16.71
CA GLN A 266 -17.01 -10.75 -17.09
C GLN A 266 -16.38 -9.35 -17.22
N LYS A 267 -15.82 -9.05 -18.40
CA LYS A 267 -15.12 -7.77 -18.69
C LYS A 267 -16.01 -6.53 -18.67
N ASP A 268 -17.32 -6.71 -18.68
CA ASP A 268 -18.30 -5.64 -18.61
C ASP A 268 -18.42 -5.04 -17.20
N ILE A 269 -18.00 -5.78 -16.16
CA ILE A 269 -18.06 -5.37 -14.75
C ILE A 269 -16.68 -5.35 -14.07
N ALA A 270 -15.62 -5.61 -14.83
CA ALA A 270 -14.26 -5.74 -14.33
C ALA A 270 -13.59 -4.38 -14.12
N TYR A 271 -14.07 -3.64 -13.10
CA TYR A 271 -13.62 -2.30 -12.74
C TYR A 271 -13.25 -2.25 -11.23
N PRO A 272 -12.50 -1.22 -10.80
CA PRO A 272 -12.24 -0.97 -9.38
C PRO A 272 -13.55 -0.83 -8.59
N ILE A 273 -13.55 -1.28 -7.33
CA ILE A 273 -14.71 -1.25 -6.44
C ILE A 273 -14.47 -0.24 -5.31
N MET A 274 -15.43 0.67 -5.09
CA MET A 274 -15.42 1.62 -3.99
C MET A 274 -16.16 1.08 -2.78
N ALA A 275 -15.60 1.28 -1.60
CA ALA A 275 -16.32 1.18 -0.33
C ALA A 275 -16.52 2.57 0.29
N VAL A 276 -17.59 2.75 1.06
CA VAL A 276 -17.88 3.99 1.79
C VAL A 276 -18.03 3.68 3.29
N PRO A 277 -16.94 3.30 4.01
CA PRO A 277 -16.97 3.09 5.45
C PRO A 277 -17.51 4.27 6.25
N LEU A 278 -17.35 5.51 5.74
CA LEU A 278 -17.94 6.73 6.30
C LEU A 278 -19.42 6.61 6.65
N ASN A 279 -20.17 5.72 5.98
CA ASN A 279 -21.59 5.46 6.30
C ASN A 279 -21.83 4.98 7.74
N SER A 280 -20.80 4.53 8.48
CA SER A 280 -20.89 4.29 9.92
C SER A 280 -21.34 5.55 10.70
N TRP A 281 -20.92 6.74 10.28
CA TRP A 281 -21.26 8.02 10.90
C TRP A 281 -22.70 8.47 10.65
N ILE A 282 -23.37 7.85 9.68
CA ILE A 282 -24.82 8.05 9.45
C ILE A 282 -25.63 7.18 10.42
N VAL A 283 -25.10 6.01 10.77
CA VAL A 283 -25.81 4.98 11.55
C VAL A 283 -25.56 5.14 13.04
N TYR A 284 -24.32 5.37 13.44
CA TYR A 284 -23.92 5.48 14.84
C TYR A 284 -23.75 6.94 15.24
N LYS A 285 -24.45 7.36 16.30
CA LYS A 285 -24.39 8.73 16.83
C LYS A 285 -23.21 8.96 17.78
N ASP A 286 -22.77 7.90 18.45
CA ASP A 286 -21.60 7.95 19.32
C ASP A 286 -20.33 7.98 18.48
N VAL A 287 -19.48 8.99 18.72
CA VAL A 287 -18.25 9.26 17.94
C VAL A 287 -17.31 8.07 17.97
N VAL A 288 -17.11 7.47 19.15
CA VAL A 288 -16.20 6.33 19.32
C VAL A 288 -16.72 5.10 18.57
N THR A 289 -18.01 4.81 18.69
CA THR A 289 -18.65 3.68 18.01
C THR A 289 -18.66 3.87 16.48
N ALA A 290 -18.95 5.08 16.00
CA ALA A 290 -18.93 5.40 14.56
C ALA A 290 -17.53 5.21 13.97
N SER A 291 -16.51 5.76 14.64
CA SER A 291 -15.11 5.62 14.25
C SER A 291 -14.62 4.16 14.31
N TYR A 292 -15.01 3.42 15.35
CA TYR A 292 -14.71 2.00 15.47
C TYR A 292 -15.27 1.20 14.30
N TRP A 293 -16.55 1.36 13.97
CA TRP A 293 -17.18 0.63 12.87
C TRP A 293 -16.68 1.08 11.50
N GLU A 294 -16.34 2.36 11.33
CA GLU A 294 -15.63 2.84 10.15
C GLU A 294 -14.32 2.05 9.95
N THR A 295 -13.50 1.99 10.99
CA THR A 295 -12.20 1.30 10.98
C THR A 295 -12.36 -0.19 10.69
N VAL A 296 -13.40 -0.83 11.26
CA VAL A 296 -13.73 -2.24 10.98
C VAL A 296 -14.08 -2.44 9.50
N LEU A 297 -14.94 -1.60 8.92
CA LEU A 297 -15.33 -1.71 7.51
C LEU A 297 -14.14 -1.45 6.59
N ALA A 298 -13.33 -0.42 6.89
CA ALA A 298 -12.11 -0.12 6.15
C ALA A 298 -11.16 -1.32 6.16
N SER A 299 -10.98 -1.96 7.31
CA SER A 299 -10.16 -3.17 7.44
C SER A 299 -10.73 -4.34 6.64
N VAL A 300 -12.04 -4.61 6.73
CA VAL A 300 -12.70 -5.69 6.00
C VAL A 300 -12.54 -5.50 4.49
N PHE A 301 -12.85 -4.31 3.97
CA PHE A 301 -12.82 -4.08 2.53
C PHE A 301 -11.41 -3.88 1.99
N THR A 302 -10.42 -3.51 2.81
CA THR A 302 -9.00 -3.57 2.41
C THR A 302 -8.58 -5.01 2.13
N VAL A 303 -9.05 -5.96 2.94
CA VAL A 303 -8.82 -7.41 2.73
C VAL A 303 -9.73 -7.97 1.61
N ARG A 304 -10.87 -7.33 1.38
CA ARG A 304 -11.95 -7.79 0.50
C ARG A 304 -12.30 -6.78 -0.59
N TYR A 305 -11.29 -6.48 -1.41
CA TYR A 305 -11.45 -5.96 -2.76
C TYR A 305 -11.95 -4.51 -2.88
N GLY A 306 -11.95 -3.74 -1.79
CA GLY A 306 -12.11 -2.30 -1.85
C GLY A 306 -10.85 -1.66 -2.43
N ASP A 307 -10.97 -1.12 -3.63
CA ASP A 307 -9.88 -0.47 -4.37
C ASP A 307 -9.73 1.01 -3.97
N ILE A 308 -10.81 1.62 -3.50
CA ILE A 308 -10.88 2.99 -3.02
C ILE A 308 -11.91 3.11 -1.89
N MET A 309 -11.64 3.97 -0.92
CA MET A 309 -12.51 4.20 0.24
C MET A 309 -12.70 5.67 0.55
N ILE A 310 -13.90 6.02 1.02
CA ILE A 310 -14.18 7.32 1.64
C ILE A 310 -14.35 7.13 3.16
N LEU A 311 -13.57 7.88 3.93
CA LEU A 311 -13.40 7.80 5.38
C LEU A 311 -13.59 9.18 6.04
N HIS A 312 -13.82 9.22 7.35
CA HIS A 312 -14.06 10.41 8.15
C HIS A 312 -13.11 10.54 9.35
N SER A 313 -12.86 9.47 10.11
CA SER A 313 -12.05 9.52 11.34
C SER A 313 -10.61 9.94 11.06
N LEU A 314 -10.09 10.93 11.79
CA LEU A 314 -8.68 11.34 11.71
C LEU A 314 -7.89 11.01 12.97
N GLU A 315 -8.53 10.34 13.92
CA GLU A 315 -7.93 9.94 15.16
C GLU A 315 -6.90 8.83 14.92
N PRO A 316 -5.74 8.85 15.61
CA PRO A 316 -4.71 7.84 15.42
C PRO A 316 -5.19 6.40 15.59
N TYR A 317 -6.15 6.16 16.49
CA TYR A 317 -6.69 4.82 16.72
C TYR A 317 -7.51 4.28 15.55
N ALA A 318 -8.00 5.13 14.65
CA ALA A 318 -8.68 4.73 13.42
C ALA A 318 -7.68 4.63 12.25
N MET A 319 -6.88 5.69 12.05
CA MET A 319 -5.97 5.78 10.90
C MET A 319 -4.83 4.75 10.95
N LEU A 320 -4.31 4.43 12.14
CA LEU A 320 -3.18 3.48 12.25
C LEU A 320 -3.56 2.07 11.79
N PRO A 321 -4.66 1.44 12.28
CA PRO A 321 -5.13 0.16 11.73
C PRO A 321 -5.31 0.19 10.21
N GLU A 322 -5.92 1.24 9.67
CA GLU A 322 -6.22 1.38 8.23
C GLU A 322 -4.96 1.36 7.37
N VAL A 323 -3.95 2.17 7.72
CA VAL A 323 -2.71 2.20 6.93
C VAL A 323 -1.85 0.95 7.12
N HIS A 324 -1.84 0.36 8.32
CA HIS A 324 -1.06 -0.86 8.58
C HIS A 324 -1.65 -2.09 7.90
N ILE A 325 -2.98 -2.28 7.95
CA ILE A 325 -3.62 -3.44 7.31
C ILE A 325 -3.48 -3.36 5.80
N ARG A 326 -3.62 -2.17 5.22
CA ARG A 326 -3.35 -1.95 3.79
C ARG A 326 -1.91 -2.29 3.44
N ASP A 327 -0.93 -1.80 4.20
CA ASP A 327 0.48 -2.09 3.92
C ASP A 327 0.79 -3.59 4.00
N THR A 328 0.22 -4.27 4.99
CA THR A 328 0.42 -5.71 5.22
C THR A 328 -0.20 -6.55 4.11
N ILE A 329 -1.43 -6.24 3.69
CA ILE A 329 -2.16 -7.01 2.68
C ILE A 329 -1.50 -6.89 1.30
N TYR A 330 -0.99 -5.70 0.97
CA TYR A 330 -0.36 -5.39 -0.32
C TYR A 330 1.15 -5.64 -0.36
N THR A 331 1.77 -6.09 0.73
CA THR A 331 3.15 -6.59 0.70
C THR A 331 3.23 -7.82 -0.21
N ASP A 332 4.22 -7.89 -1.09
CA ASP A 332 4.40 -9.03 -1.99
C ASP A 332 4.75 -10.30 -1.19
N PRO A 333 3.91 -11.35 -1.21
CA PRO A 333 4.18 -12.57 -0.44
C PRO A 333 5.32 -13.41 -1.01
N ARG A 334 5.79 -13.12 -2.23
CA ARG A 334 6.86 -13.88 -2.91
C ARG A 334 8.25 -13.43 -2.49
N THR A 335 8.38 -12.21 -1.96
CA THR A 335 9.67 -11.60 -1.59
C THR A 335 9.63 -11.08 -0.17
N PRO A 336 10.39 -11.67 0.78
CA PRO A 336 10.54 -11.11 2.11
C PRO A 336 11.10 -9.69 2.05
N VAL A 337 10.56 -8.78 2.86
CA VAL A 337 11.10 -7.41 2.99
C VAL A 337 12.38 -7.48 3.82
N LYS A 338 13.50 -6.99 3.27
CA LYS A 338 14.83 -7.09 3.89
C LYS A 338 15.45 -5.70 4.12
N VAL A 339 16.30 -5.61 5.13
CA VAL A 339 17.23 -4.50 5.35
C VAL A 339 18.60 -4.89 4.78
N ALA A 340 19.42 -3.90 4.39
CA ALA A 340 20.78 -4.16 3.96
C ALA A 340 21.57 -4.81 5.11
N PRO A 341 22.22 -5.97 4.89
CA PRO A 341 23.06 -6.59 5.91
C PRO A 341 24.24 -5.70 6.29
N GLY A 342 24.63 -5.73 7.56
CA GLY A 342 25.74 -4.94 8.08
C GLY A 342 25.52 -4.46 9.50
N VAL A 343 26.40 -3.57 9.98
CA VAL A 343 26.35 -3.01 11.33
C VAL A 343 25.81 -1.59 11.27
N ASN A 344 24.63 -1.40 11.83
CA ASN A 344 23.94 -0.11 11.85
C ASN A 344 24.14 0.57 13.21
N VAL A 345 24.15 1.90 13.20
CA VAL A 345 24.23 2.70 14.42
C VAL A 345 22.83 3.05 14.90
N VAL A 346 22.53 2.78 16.18
CA VAL A 346 21.31 3.23 16.85
C VAL A 346 21.69 4.28 17.88
N GLY A 347 21.15 5.49 17.72
CA GLY A 347 21.48 6.64 18.57
C GLY A 347 22.92 7.14 18.38
N SER A 348 23.66 7.32 19.47
CA SER A 348 25.05 7.81 19.47
C SER A 348 25.95 6.90 20.32
N PRO A 349 26.33 5.71 19.80
CA PRO A 349 27.09 4.72 20.56
C PRO A 349 28.49 5.20 20.89
N THR A 350 28.95 4.84 22.09
CA THR A 350 30.32 5.05 22.56
C THR A 350 31.07 3.71 22.58
N LYS A 351 32.31 3.70 23.09
CA LYS A 351 33.03 2.43 23.28
C LYS A 351 32.35 1.50 24.31
N ASP A 352 31.56 2.04 25.23
CA ASP A 352 30.86 1.24 26.24
C ASP A 352 29.49 0.74 25.77
N SER A 353 29.09 1.11 24.55
CA SER A 353 27.83 0.68 23.96
C SER A 353 27.85 -0.81 23.56
N PRO A 354 26.71 -1.51 23.66
CA PRO A 354 26.61 -2.91 23.27
C PRO A 354 26.62 -3.09 21.75
N VAL A 355 27.01 -4.29 21.32
CA VAL A 355 26.83 -4.79 19.96
C VAL A 355 25.74 -5.87 20.00
N ILE A 356 24.61 -5.60 19.36
CA ILE A 356 23.42 -6.46 19.38
C ILE A 356 23.27 -7.12 18.01
N ILE A 357 23.04 -8.44 17.99
CA ILE A 357 22.82 -9.21 16.77
C ILE A 357 21.33 -9.32 16.50
N THR A 358 20.94 -9.17 15.23
CA THR A 358 19.60 -9.47 14.73
C THR A 358 19.69 -10.01 13.30
N THR A 359 18.55 -10.32 12.67
CA THR A 359 18.50 -10.71 11.26
C THR A 359 18.15 -9.54 10.36
N ASN A 360 18.41 -9.67 9.06
CA ASN A 360 18.06 -8.66 8.06
C ASN A 360 16.58 -8.72 7.61
N PHE A 361 15.72 -9.51 8.27
CA PHE A 361 14.28 -9.43 8.03
C PHE A 361 13.75 -8.09 8.54
N ALA A 362 13.14 -7.28 7.67
CA ALA A 362 12.84 -5.89 7.98
C ALA A 362 11.93 -5.73 9.21
N LEU A 363 10.92 -6.60 9.38
CA LEU A 363 10.05 -6.53 10.55
C LEU A 363 10.81 -6.86 11.84
N THR A 364 11.72 -7.83 11.83
CA THR A 364 12.58 -8.14 12.98
C THR A 364 13.53 -6.99 13.26
N TYR A 365 14.25 -6.49 12.25
CA TYR A 365 15.21 -5.42 12.40
C TYR A 365 14.58 -4.14 12.95
N TYR A 366 13.50 -3.63 12.32
CA TYR A 366 12.87 -2.37 12.74
C TYR A 366 12.13 -2.49 14.07
N THR A 367 11.64 -3.68 14.44
CA THR A 367 11.10 -3.89 15.79
C THR A 367 12.21 -3.74 16.84
N VAL A 368 13.35 -4.40 16.64
CA VAL A 368 14.51 -4.31 17.56
C VAL A 368 15.06 -2.88 17.60
N GLU A 369 15.26 -2.24 16.44
CA GLU A 369 15.75 -0.86 16.35
C GLU A 369 14.82 0.14 17.05
N SER A 370 13.50 0.02 16.83
CA SER A 370 12.50 0.88 17.46
C SER A 370 12.50 0.72 18.99
N ASP A 371 12.59 -0.50 19.51
CA ASP A 371 12.66 -0.75 20.95
C ASP A 371 13.93 -0.15 21.56
N LEU A 372 15.07 -0.27 20.88
CA LEU A 372 16.35 0.32 21.32
C LEU A 372 16.29 1.85 21.31
N SER A 373 15.85 2.45 20.20
CA SER A 373 15.78 3.90 20.03
C SER A 373 14.77 4.54 20.99
N SER A 374 13.57 3.95 21.13
CA SER A 374 12.52 4.48 22.01
C SER A 374 12.94 4.48 23.49
N ASN A 375 13.83 3.55 23.86
CA ASN A 375 14.40 3.45 25.21
C ASN A 375 15.77 4.13 25.35
N LYS A 376 16.21 4.90 24.33
CA LYS A 376 17.48 5.66 24.32
C LYS A 376 18.72 4.77 24.54
N ILE A 377 18.68 3.54 24.05
CA ILE A 377 19.80 2.59 24.14
C ILE A 377 20.70 2.78 22.93
N ASN A 378 21.82 3.49 23.13
CA ASN A 378 22.81 3.71 22.09
C ASN A 378 23.63 2.45 21.85
N CYS A 379 23.61 1.90 20.62
CA CYS A 379 24.25 0.63 20.32
C CYS A 379 24.64 0.48 18.84
N TYR A 380 25.39 -0.58 18.57
CA TYR A 380 25.61 -1.11 17.22
C TYR A 380 24.68 -2.30 17.00
N LEU A 381 23.80 -2.23 16.00
CA LEU A 381 22.84 -3.27 15.65
C LEU A 381 23.28 -3.98 14.36
N ALA A 382 23.76 -5.21 14.49
CA ALA A 382 24.23 -6.02 13.37
C ALA A 382 23.06 -6.80 12.74
N ALA A 383 22.69 -6.43 11.52
CA ALA A 383 21.72 -7.14 10.69
C ALA A 383 22.43 -8.24 9.88
N VAL A 384 22.31 -9.49 10.32
CA VAL A 384 22.91 -10.64 9.65
C VAL A 384 22.09 -11.04 8.44
N ASP A 385 22.73 -11.38 7.32
CA ASP A 385 22.04 -11.81 6.11
C ASP A 385 21.45 -13.22 6.23
N THR A 386 20.15 -13.28 6.52
CA THR A 386 19.36 -14.51 6.64
C THR A 386 18.36 -14.67 5.52
N ASP A 387 18.59 -14.00 4.38
CA ASP A 387 17.65 -13.93 3.28
C ASP A 387 16.29 -13.33 3.67
N GLY A 388 16.25 -12.48 4.70
CA GLY A 388 15.01 -11.85 5.16
C GLY A 388 14.14 -12.77 6.00
N ILE A 389 14.75 -13.73 6.71
CA ILE A 389 14.06 -14.66 7.60
C ILE A 389 14.24 -14.19 9.05
N GLY A 390 13.16 -14.22 9.85
CA GLY A 390 13.20 -13.89 11.27
C GLY A 390 14.09 -14.82 12.09
N VAL A 391 14.48 -14.40 13.30
CA VAL A 391 15.51 -15.07 14.12
C VAL A 391 15.28 -16.57 14.26
N GLU A 392 14.16 -17.00 14.87
CA GLU A 392 13.91 -18.41 15.19
C GLU A 392 13.93 -19.31 13.94
N ALA A 393 13.25 -18.89 12.88
CA ALA A 393 13.21 -19.62 11.63
C ALA A 393 14.59 -19.66 10.94
N ALA A 394 15.35 -18.57 11.00
CA ALA A 394 16.70 -18.51 10.40
C ALA A 394 17.70 -19.40 11.15
N VAL A 395 17.57 -19.50 12.48
CA VAL A 395 18.38 -20.43 13.27
C VAL A 395 17.96 -21.86 12.93
N ALA A 396 16.65 -22.15 12.82
CA ALA A 396 16.13 -23.48 12.48
C ALA A 396 16.53 -23.95 11.07
N GLY A 397 16.46 -23.07 10.07
CA GLY A 397 16.79 -23.38 8.68
C GLY A 397 18.27 -23.23 8.32
N GLY A 398 19.14 -22.88 9.28
CA GLY A 398 20.59 -22.74 9.05
C GLY A 398 20.99 -21.46 8.30
N GLN A 399 20.10 -20.48 8.17
CA GLN A 399 20.42 -19.17 7.58
C GLN A 399 21.07 -18.21 8.57
N LEU A 400 20.90 -18.42 9.89
CA LEU A 400 21.65 -17.71 10.93
C LEU A 400 22.66 -18.67 11.57
N THR A 401 23.94 -18.42 11.34
CA THR A 401 25.05 -19.25 11.84
C THR A 401 26.18 -18.39 12.37
N ALA A 402 27.07 -18.98 13.19
CA ALA A 402 28.25 -18.30 13.70
C ALA A 402 29.16 -17.74 12.58
N ALA A 403 29.32 -18.51 11.50
CA ALA A 403 30.09 -18.07 10.32
C ALA A 403 29.49 -16.82 9.67
N LYS A 404 28.17 -16.77 9.48
CA LYS A 404 27.49 -15.60 8.91
C LYS A 404 27.53 -14.37 9.84
N ILE A 405 27.44 -14.58 11.16
CA ILE A 405 27.61 -13.50 12.14
C ILE A 405 29.03 -12.90 12.01
N LYS A 406 30.07 -13.74 11.99
CA LYS A 406 31.46 -13.30 11.80
C LYS A 406 31.64 -12.55 10.47
N ASP A 407 31.14 -13.12 9.38
CA ASP A 407 31.21 -12.54 8.04
C ASP A 407 30.52 -11.17 7.95
N THR A 408 29.40 -10.98 8.67
CA THR A 408 28.70 -9.68 8.75
C THR A 408 29.62 -8.58 9.29
N PHE A 409 30.39 -8.85 10.35
CA PHE A 409 31.34 -7.88 10.90
C PHE A 409 32.56 -7.66 10.00
N GLN A 410 33.07 -8.73 9.39
CA GLN A 410 34.19 -8.65 8.45
C GLN A 410 33.84 -7.79 7.24
N LYS A 411 32.69 -8.05 6.60
CA LYS A 411 32.20 -7.26 5.46
C LYS A 411 31.88 -5.82 5.82
N ALA A 412 31.45 -5.58 7.06
CA ALA A 412 31.20 -4.22 7.57
C ALA A 412 32.49 -3.48 7.98
N ASN A 413 33.67 -4.11 7.91
CA ASN A 413 34.94 -3.58 8.43
C ASN A 413 34.82 -3.08 9.88
N PHE A 414 34.09 -3.83 10.72
CA PHE A 414 33.84 -3.43 12.10
C PHE A 414 34.96 -3.88 13.03
N ASP A 415 35.77 -2.92 13.51
CA ASP A 415 36.83 -3.18 14.47
C ASP A 415 36.31 -3.11 15.92
N PHE A 416 36.21 -4.28 16.57
CA PHE A 416 35.76 -4.39 17.95
C PHE A 416 36.70 -3.72 18.97
N LYS A 417 38.01 -3.68 18.72
CA LYS A 417 38.99 -3.06 19.64
C LYS A 417 38.89 -1.54 19.58
N GLU A 418 38.63 -0.98 18.41
CA GLU A 418 38.45 0.46 18.27
C GLU A 418 37.07 0.92 18.72
N LYS A 419 36.03 0.15 18.40
CA LYS A 419 34.63 0.54 18.58
C LYS A 419 34.03 0.13 19.92
N THR A 420 34.63 -0.83 20.64
CA THR A 420 34.06 -1.35 21.89
C THR A 420 35.11 -1.54 23.00
N THR A 421 34.74 -1.26 24.24
CA THR A 421 35.57 -1.50 25.44
C THR A 421 35.49 -2.96 25.86
N TYR A 422 34.31 -3.57 25.76
CA TYR A 422 34.05 -4.88 26.37
C TYR A 422 34.20 -6.08 25.42
N GLY A 423 34.29 -5.87 24.10
CA GLY A 423 34.37 -6.97 23.12
C GLY A 423 33.27 -8.03 23.32
N THR A 424 32.04 -7.59 23.61
CA THR A 424 30.92 -8.47 23.97
C THR A 424 29.77 -8.33 22.97
N LEU A 425 29.31 -9.46 22.44
CA LEU A 425 28.15 -9.57 21.57
C LEU A 425 26.91 -9.96 22.37
N ILE A 426 25.74 -9.45 21.96
CA ILE A 426 24.45 -9.86 22.52
C ILE A 426 23.66 -10.59 21.43
N LEU A 427 23.40 -11.88 21.63
CA LEU A 427 22.53 -12.67 20.77
C LEU A 427 21.06 -12.56 21.22
N PRO A 428 20.09 -12.62 20.30
CA PRO A 428 18.69 -12.79 20.68
C PRO A 428 18.47 -14.09 21.46
N GLY A 429 17.52 -14.09 22.40
CA GLY A 429 17.21 -15.29 23.19
C GLY A 429 16.82 -16.50 22.33
N LEU A 430 16.15 -16.27 21.21
CA LEU A 430 15.77 -17.32 20.24
C LEU A 430 16.97 -17.93 19.49
N ALA A 431 18.15 -17.31 19.58
CA ALA A 431 19.41 -17.79 19.01
C ALA A 431 20.39 -18.31 20.07
N ALA A 432 19.95 -18.52 21.31
CA ALA A 432 20.81 -18.91 22.44
C ALA A 432 21.65 -20.17 22.17
N ARG A 433 21.13 -21.12 21.39
CA ARG A 433 21.86 -22.35 21.03
C ARG A 433 23.12 -22.12 20.21
N LEU A 434 23.27 -20.94 19.59
CA LEU A 434 24.45 -20.58 18.80
C LEU A 434 25.57 -19.98 19.67
N GLN A 435 25.39 -19.84 20.98
CA GLN A 435 26.32 -19.13 21.85
C GLN A 435 27.75 -19.65 21.72
N GLY A 436 27.96 -20.95 21.96
CA GLY A 436 29.29 -21.56 21.92
C GLY A 436 29.95 -21.41 20.55
N ASP A 437 29.24 -21.76 19.48
CA ASP A 437 29.74 -21.64 18.11
C ASP A 437 30.13 -20.20 17.75
N VAL A 438 29.39 -19.20 18.24
CA VAL A 438 29.70 -17.78 18.00
C VAL A 438 30.91 -17.34 18.83
N GLU A 439 31.03 -17.76 20.08
CA GLU A 439 32.22 -17.49 20.91
C GLU A 439 33.47 -18.07 20.24
N ASP A 440 33.42 -19.32 19.78
CA ASP A 440 34.53 -19.99 19.10
C ASP A 440 34.88 -19.31 17.76
N ALA A 441 33.88 -18.93 16.97
CA ALA A 441 34.13 -18.32 15.65
C ALA A 441 34.64 -16.88 15.75
N THR A 442 34.16 -16.10 16.71
CA THR A 442 34.46 -14.66 16.82
C THR A 442 35.57 -14.34 17.82
N GLU A 443 35.90 -15.27 18.72
CA GLU A 443 36.78 -15.06 19.87
C GLU A 443 36.30 -13.93 20.82
N LEU A 444 35.02 -13.57 20.72
CA LEU A 444 34.37 -12.56 21.55
C LEU A 444 33.50 -13.23 22.61
N ARG A 445 33.28 -12.52 23.71
CA ARG A 445 32.29 -12.95 24.70
C ARG A 445 30.88 -12.79 24.13
N VAL A 446 30.02 -13.78 24.37
CA VAL A 446 28.61 -13.70 23.97
C VAL A 446 27.70 -13.70 25.20
N LEU A 447 26.75 -12.77 25.24
CA LEU A 447 25.63 -12.76 26.17
C LEU A 447 24.33 -13.09 25.44
N ILE A 448 23.41 -13.75 26.15
CA ILE A 448 22.08 -14.07 25.63
C ILE A 448 21.09 -13.03 26.13
N GLY A 449 20.59 -12.23 25.20
CA GLY A 449 19.49 -11.30 25.40
C GLY A 449 18.14 -12.00 25.54
N PRO A 450 17.06 -11.23 25.75
CA PRO A 450 15.71 -11.79 25.84
C PRO A 450 15.23 -12.35 24.48
N PRO A 451 14.24 -13.27 24.47
CA PRO A 451 13.58 -13.71 23.25
C PRO A 451 12.76 -12.61 22.55
N ASP A 452 12.31 -11.61 23.31
CA ASP A 452 11.48 -10.48 22.85
C ASP A 452 12.25 -9.16 23.07
N SER A 453 12.34 -8.33 22.03
CA SER A 453 13.11 -7.08 22.06
C SER A 453 12.54 -6.03 22.99
N GLY A 454 11.24 -6.04 23.26
CA GLY A 454 10.60 -5.12 24.22
C GLY A 454 11.11 -5.31 25.65
N ARG A 455 11.78 -6.45 25.93
CA ARG A 455 12.41 -6.74 27.23
C ARG A 455 13.88 -6.34 27.30
N ILE A 456 14.48 -5.86 26.20
CA ILE A 456 15.89 -5.41 26.18
C ILE A 456 16.16 -4.34 27.24
N PRO A 457 15.31 -3.30 27.46
CA PRO A 457 15.60 -2.27 28.45
C PRO A 457 15.84 -2.83 29.86
N GLY A 458 14.91 -3.63 30.36
CA GLY A 458 15.06 -4.26 31.69
C GLY A 458 16.16 -5.33 31.75
N TRP A 459 16.52 -5.94 30.61
CA TRP A 459 17.66 -6.84 30.54
C TRP A 459 18.99 -6.07 30.62
N MET A 460 19.09 -4.92 29.95
CA MET A 460 20.29 -4.07 29.93
C MET A 460 20.63 -3.55 31.32
N GLU A 461 19.63 -3.12 32.11
CA GLU A 461 19.84 -2.65 33.51
C GLU A 461 20.55 -3.68 34.41
N LYS A 462 20.32 -4.98 34.14
CA LYS A 462 20.84 -6.07 34.99
C LYS A 462 22.14 -6.66 34.46
N ASN A 463 22.37 -6.58 33.15
CA ASN A 463 23.43 -7.33 32.46
C ASN A 463 24.44 -6.43 31.74
N TRP A 464 24.24 -5.11 31.71
CA TRP A 464 25.14 -4.15 31.08
C TRP A 464 25.53 -3.00 32.03
N PRO A 465 26.83 -2.64 32.14
CA PRO A 465 27.98 -3.24 31.47
C PRO A 465 28.23 -4.69 31.92
N PRO A 466 28.82 -5.53 31.06
CA PRO A 466 29.02 -6.94 31.38
C PRO A 466 30.02 -7.09 32.53
N LYS A 467 29.70 -7.91 33.54
CA LYS A 467 30.62 -8.24 34.65
C LYS A 467 31.91 -8.81 34.08
N GLN A 468 33.09 -8.33 34.51
CA GLN A 468 34.39 -8.85 34.06
C GLN A 468 34.46 -10.38 34.24
N LYS A 469 35.01 -11.08 33.23
CA LYS A 469 35.22 -12.53 33.28
C LYS A 469 36.32 -12.88 34.27
#